data_AF-A0A7V9SQ25-F1
#
_entry.id   AF-A0A7V9SQ25-F1
#
_cell.length_a   1.000
_cell.length_b   1.000
_cell.length_c   1.000
_cell.angle_alpha   90.00
_cell.angle_beta   90.00
_cell.angle_gamma   90.00
#
_symmetry.space_group_name_H-M   'P 1'
#
loop_
_entity.id
_entity.type
_entity.pdbx_description
1 polymer ?
#
loop_
_entity_poly.entity_id
_entity_poly.type
_entity_poly.pdbx_seq_one_letter_code
_entity_poly.pdbx_strand_id
1 'polypeptide(L)'
;MTSTPAVTSDAVLQALSARPRSAGDLAREFGVSRQAMRLHLNRLRDDRLGVLEGAGRGAAWRRLFDLTRSWPLPPPEGLAEDGMWADVRAELVVLAPGLSIEAERVLRHATTEMLNNAIDHSSGRAVRVGLRVDGDVVEVVIGTSTQTNGAVTTDVDELILVNN
;
A
#
# COMPACT_ATOMS: atom_id res chain seq x y z
N MET A 1 -20.34 -21.64 -14.35
CA MET A 1 -20.20 -20.19 -14.59
C MET A 1 -19.15 -19.67 -13.61
N THR A 2 -17.91 -19.52 -14.05
CA THR A 2 -16.83 -18.96 -13.23
C THR A 2 -17.02 -17.44 -13.20
N SER A 3 -17.41 -16.90 -12.05
CA SER A 3 -17.51 -15.46 -11.81
C SER A 3 -16.11 -14.86 -11.99
N THR A 4 -15.94 -13.91 -12.91
CA THR A 4 -14.71 -13.13 -13.00
C THR A 4 -14.50 -12.42 -11.66
N PRO A 5 -13.36 -12.62 -10.96
CA PRO A 5 -13.12 -11.96 -9.69
C PRO A 5 -13.20 -10.44 -9.90
N ALA A 6 -13.89 -9.74 -9.00
CA ALA A 6 -14.02 -8.29 -9.08
C ALA A 6 -12.62 -7.65 -8.98
N VAL A 7 -12.31 -6.73 -9.89
CA VAL A 7 -11.04 -5.99 -9.87
C VAL A 7 -11.00 -5.14 -8.60
N THR A 8 -9.96 -5.31 -7.79
CA THR A 8 -9.73 -4.54 -6.55
C THR A 8 -8.60 -3.54 -6.74
N SER A 9 -8.59 -2.45 -5.95
CA SER A 9 -7.47 -1.51 -5.98
C SER A 9 -6.16 -2.17 -5.56
N ASP A 10 -6.20 -3.15 -4.65
CA ASP A 10 -5.02 -3.92 -4.25
C ASP A 10 -4.45 -4.73 -5.43
N ALA A 11 -5.30 -5.43 -6.20
CA ALA A 11 -4.85 -6.15 -7.39
C ALA A 11 -4.25 -5.20 -8.44
N VAL A 12 -4.83 -4.01 -8.63
CA VAL A 12 -4.27 -2.97 -9.51
C VAL A 12 -2.91 -2.47 -8.99
N LEU A 13 -2.76 -2.28 -7.67
CA LEU A 13 -1.51 -1.87 -7.05
C LEU A 13 -0.41 -2.93 -7.23
N GLN A 14 -0.74 -4.21 -7.08
CA GLN A 14 0.23 -5.30 -7.32
C GLN A 14 0.62 -5.40 -8.81
N ALA A 15 -0.30 -5.06 -9.73
CA ALA A 15 0.00 -5.01 -11.17
C ALA A 15 0.81 -3.77 -11.59
N LEU A 16 0.80 -2.70 -10.79
CA LEU A 16 1.75 -1.60 -10.90
C LEU A 16 3.13 -2.09 -10.42
N SER A 17 3.80 -2.86 -11.28
CA SER A 17 5.20 -3.26 -11.12
C SER A 17 6.12 -2.02 -11.08
N ALA A 18 7.43 -2.22 -10.86
CA ALA A 18 8.45 -1.18 -10.96
C ALA A 18 8.51 -0.46 -12.33
N ARG A 19 7.78 -0.92 -13.35
CA ARG A 19 7.67 -0.26 -14.66
C ARG A 19 6.39 0.57 -14.75
N PRO A 20 6.45 1.82 -15.25
CA PRO A 20 5.27 2.64 -15.47
C PRO A 20 4.28 2.00 -16.46
N ARG A 21 2.97 2.08 -16.17
CA ARG A 21 1.89 1.49 -16.98
C ARG A 21 0.80 2.53 -17.29
N SER A 22 0.23 2.50 -18.49
CA SER A 22 -0.92 3.37 -18.80
C SER A 22 -2.22 2.81 -18.20
N ALA A 23 -3.17 3.69 -17.86
CA ALA A 23 -4.51 3.26 -17.43
C ALA A 23 -5.24 2.43 -18.50
N GLY A 24 -4.93 2.65 -19.78
CA GLY A 24 -5.48 1.88 -20.89
C GLY A 24 -4.96 0.44 -20.94
N ASP A 25 -3.68 0.25 -20.59
CA ASP A 25 -3.07 -1.08 -20.58
C ASP A 25 -3.55 -1.92 -19.42
N LEU A 26 -3.62 -1.32 -18.23
CA LEU A 26 -4.20 -1.97 -17.06
C LEU A 26 -5.68 -2.32 -17.29
N ALA A 27 -6.48 -1.41 -17.86
CA ALA A 27 -7.88 -1.69 -18.15
C ALA A 27 -8.06 -2.91 -19.07
N ARG A 28 -7.19 -3.04 -20.08
CA ARG A 28 -7.20 -4.18 -21.00
C ARG A 28 -6.77 -5.47 -20.31
N GLU A 29 -5.71 -5.42 -19.50
CA GLU A 29 -5.19 -6.57 -18.73
C GLU A 29 -6.24 -7.13 -17.77
N PHE A 30 -6.95 -6.26 -17.08
CA PHE A 30 -7.98 -6.63 -16.10
C PHE A 30 -9.37 -6.85 -16.72
N GLY A 31 -9.54 -6.64 -18.03
CA GLY A 31 -10.84 -6.81 -18.70
C GLY A 31 -11.94 -5.83 -18.24
N VAL A 32 -11.57 -4.62 -17.80
CA VAL A 32 -12.50 -3.60 -17.31
C VAL A 32 -12.51 -2.34 -18.19
N SER A 33 -13.51 -1.48 -18.01
CA SER A 33 -13.52 -0.18 -18.69
C SER A 33 -12.38 0.72 -18.20
N ARG A 34 -11.90 1.61 -19.07
CA ARG A 34 -10.90 2.63 -18.67
C ARG A 34 -11.41 3.52 -17.53
N GLN A 35 -12.72 3.76 -17.46
CA GLN A 35 -13.32 4.56 -16.39
C GLN A 35 -13.27 3.82 -15.05
N ALA A 36 -13.59 2.52 -15.04
CA ALA A 36 -13.44 1.68 -13.85
C ALA A 36 -11.97 1.61 -13.40
N MET A 37 -11.03 1.42 -14.32
CA MET A 37 -9.60 1.41 -14.01
C MET A 37 -9.11 2.77 -13.44
N ARG A 38 -9.54 3.89 -14.03
CA ARG A 38 -9.22 5.23 -13.51
C ARG A 38 -9.74 5.44 -12.08
N LEU A 39 -10.90 4.88 -11.74
CA LEU A 39 -11.42 4.93 -10.38
C LEU A 39 -10.49 4.21 -9.39
N HIS A 40 -9.98 3.03 -9.74
CA HIS A 40 -8.99 2.32 -8.91
C HIS A 40 -7.68 3.10 -8.80
N LEU A 41 -7.16 3.62 -9.91
CA LEU A 41 -5.89 4.36 -9.93
C LEU A 41 -5.96 5.68 -9.16
N ASN A 42 -7.06 6.42 -9.28
CA ASN A 42 -7.28 7.62 -8.48
C ASN A 42 -7.32 7.28 -6.98
N ARG A 43 -7.97 6.16 -6.58
CA ARG A 43 -7.92 5.71 -5.19
C ARG A 43 -6.50 5.42 -4.74
N LEU A 44 -5.69 4.72 -5.55
CA LEU A 44 -4.29 4.47 -5.21
C LEU A 44 -3.49 5.77 -5.06
N ARG A 45 -3.78 6.79 -5.87
CA ARG A 45 -3.18 8.12 -5.70
C ARG A 45 -3.61 8.81 -4.41
N ASP A 46 -4.91 8.81 -4.15
CA ASP A 46 -5.48 9.48 -2.98
C ASP A 46 -5.00 8.77 -1.69
N ASP A 47 -4.77 7.46 -1.75
CA ASP A 47 -4.15 6.64 -0.71
C ASP A 47 -2.62 6.76 -0.64
N ARG A 48 -2.00 7.60 -1.49
CA ARG A 48 -0.54 7.76 -1.65
C ARG A 48 0.23 6.47 -1.97
N LEU A 49 -0.42 5.48 -2.57
CA LEU A 49 0.19 4.21 -2.99
C LEU A 49 0.64 4.19 -4.45
N GLY A 50 0.09 5.08 -5.27
CA GLY A 50 0.44 5.23 -6.68
C GLY A 50 0.57 6.69 -7.09
N VAL A 51 1.33 6.94 -8.14
CA VAL A 51 1.53 8.27 -8.70
C VAL A 51 1.37 8.22 -10.22
N LEU A 52 0.77 9.27 -10.77
CA LEU A 52 0.74 9.52 -12.20
C LEU A 52 1.94 10.39 -12.57
N GLU A 53 2.81 9.86 -13.42
CA GLU A 53 3.94 10.58 -13.99
C GLU A 53 3.65 10.98 -15.42
N GLY A 54 4.15 12.15 -15.83
CA GLY A 54 3.94 12.69 -17.17
C GLY A 54 2.53 13.25 -17.42
N ALA A 55 2.26 13.62 -18.68
CA ALA A 55 1.00 14.23 -19.09
C ALA A 55 0.52 13.72 -20.46
N GLY A 56 -0.79 13.83 -20.70
CA GLY A 56 -1.40 13.47 -21.98
C GLY A 56 -1.14 12.02 -22.39
N ARG A 57 -0.55 11.82 -23.58
CA ARG A 57 -0.23 10.48 -24.13
C ARG A 57 0.96 9.81 -23.46
N GLY A 58 1.80 10.56 -22.74
CA GLY A 58 2.93 10.04 -21.98
C GLY A 58 2.62 9.78 -20.50
N ALA A 59 1.35 9.93 -20.09
CA ALA A 59 0.97 9.77 -18.69
C ALA A 59 0.97 8.28 -18.30
N ALA A 60 1.77 7.93 -17.30
CA ALA A 60 1.93 6.56 -16.85
C ALA A 60 1.84 6.48 -15.31
N TRP A 61 1.18 5.44 -14.84
CA TRP A 61 1.04 5.15 -13.43
C TRP A 61 2.20 4.29 -12.96
N ARG A 62 2.76 4.64 -11.81
CA ARG A 62 3.69 3.80 -11.07
C ARG A 62 3.28 3.67 -9.62
N ARG A 63 3.83 2.66 -8.96
CA ARG A 63 3.75 2.50 -7.51
C ARG A 63 4.68 3.48 -6.81
N LEU A 64 4.26 3.98 -5.65
CA LEU A 64 5.11 4.81 -4.78
C LEU A 64 6.00 3.98 -3.85
N PHE A 65 5.51 2.84 -3.38
CA PHE A 65 6.22 1.91 -2.51
C PHE A 65 6.72 0.68 -3.27
N ASP A 66 7.81 0.05 -2.86
CA ASP A 66 8.30 -1.18 -3.48
C ASP A 66 7.40 -2.37 -3.14
N LEU A 67 6.88 -2.39 -1.90
CA LEU A 67 5.94 -3.39 -1.40
C LEU A 67 4.77 -2.72 -0.67
N THR A 68 3.63 -3.42 -0.64
CA THR A 68 2.44 -3.00 0.08
C THR A 68 1.72 -4.24 0.55
N ARG A 69 1.32 -4.22 1.81
CA ARG A 69 0.48 -5.23 2.45
C ARG A 69 -0.80 -4.56 2.91
N SER A 70 -1.90 -5.30 2.91
CA SER A 70 -3.19 -4.83 3.41
C SER A 70 -3.87 -5.90 4.23
N TRP A 71 -4.50 -5.47 5.32
CA TRP A 71 -5.31 -6.32 6.17
C TRP A 71 -6.67 -5.66 6.43
N PRO A 72 -7.75 -6.43 6.57
CA PRO A 72 -9.05 -5.87 6.94
C PRO A 72 -9.01 -5.33 8.38
N LEU A 73 -9.87 -4.35 8.66
CA LEU A 73 -10.13 -3.84 10.01
C LEU A 73 -11.60 -4.10 10.38
N PRO A 74 -11.89 -4.67 11.58
CA PRO A 74 -10.92 -5.26 12.49
C PRO A 74 -10.21 -6.48 11.86
N PRO A 75 -8.97 -6.78 12.27
CA PRO A 75 -8.25 -7.92 11.71
C PRO A 75 -8.91 -9.25 12.07
N PRO A 76 -8.69 -10.32 11.26
CA PRO A 76 -9.21 -11.64 11.56
C PRO A 76 -8.66 -12.15 12.90
N GLU A 77 -9.44 -13.00 13.57
CA GLU A 77 -9.05 -13.61 14.84
C GLU A 77 -7.69 -14.32 14.70
N GLY A 78 -6.73 -13.96 15.56
CA GLY A 78 -5.35 -14.47 15.52
C GLY A 78 -4.36 -13.63 14.70
N LEU A 79 -4.81 -12.66 13.91
CA LEU A 79 -3.94 -11.65 13.32
C LEU A 79 -3.85 -10.43 14.25
N ALA A 80 -3.05 -10.57 15.30
CA ALA A 80 -2.67 -9.45 16.16
C ALA A 80 -1.64 -8.56 15.46
N GLU A 81 -1.39 -7.37 16.04
CA GLU A 81 -0.31 -6.45 15.67
C GLU A 81 1.04 -7.18 15.43
N ASP A 82 1.41 -8.10 16.32
CA ASP A 82 2.63 -8.91 16.20
C ASP A 82 2.68 -9.72 14.88
N GLY A 83 1.54 -10.23 14.43
CA GLY A 83 1.43 -10.96 13.17
C GLY A 83 1.59 -10.05 11.96
N MET A 84 0.97 -8.86 11.99
CA MET A 84 1.16 -7.85 10.94
C MET A 84 2.61 -7.36 10.88
N TRP A 85 3.25 -7.14 12.05
CA TRP A 85 4.66 -6.79 12.10
C TRP A 85 5.55 -7.90 11.56
N ALA A 86 5.28 -9.17 11.86
CA ALA A 86 6.05 -10.29 11.33
C ALA A 86 6.03 -10.32 9.79
N ASP A 87 4.87 -10.05 9.18
CA ASP A 87 4.73 -9.91 7.73
C ASP A 87 5.54 -8.72 7.19
N VAL A 88 5.43 -7.54 7.82
CA VAL A 88 6.21 -6.34 7.44
C VAL A 88 7.71 -6.62 7.54
N ARG A 89 8.16 -7.26 8.63
CA ARG A 89 9.55 -7.61 8.87
C ARG A 89 10.08 -8.57 7.81
N ALA A 90 9.29 -9.56 7.40
CA ALA A 90 9.68 -10.51 6.36
C ALA A 90 10.00 -9.79 5.04
N GLU A 91 9.21 -8.77 4.69
CA GLU A 91 9.44 -7.93 3.51
C GLU A 91 10.66 -7.02 3.68
N LEU A 92 10.83 -6.40 4.85
CA LEU A 92 11.99 -5.55 5.16
C LEU A 92 13.31 -6.31 5.05
N VAL A 93 13.37 -7.58 5.48
CA VAL A 93 14.59 -8.41 5.36
C VAL A 93 14.99 -8.61 3.90
N VAL A 94 14.01 -8.68 2.99
CA VAL A 94 14.26 -8.83 1.55
C VAL A 94 14.65 -7.50 0.91
N LEU A 95 13.95 -6.41 1.27
CA LEU A 95 14.15 -5.09 0.67
C LEU A 95 15.38 -4.34 1.21
N ALA A 96 15.69 -4.50 2.48
CA ALA A 96 16.77 -3.80 3.18
C ALA A 96 17.64 -4.81 3.97
N PRO A 97 18.39 -5.71 3.30
CA PRO A 97 19.18 -6.74 3.97
C PRO A 97 20.31 -6.19 4.85
N GLY A 98 20.66 -4.90 4.72
CA GLY A 98 21.64 -4.19 5.54
C GLY A 98 21.05 -3.34 6.67
N LEU A 99 19.75 -3.47 6.96
CA LEU A 99 19.10 -2.71 8.02
C LEU A 99 19.73 -3.03 9.38
N SER A 100 20.17 -1.99 10.10
CA SER A 100 20.76 -2.18 11.43
C SER A 100 19.73 -2.65 12.45
N ILE A 101 20.19 -3.35 13.49
CA ILE A 101 19.33 -3.82 14.59
C ILE A 101 18.61 -2.64 15.29
N GLU A 102 19.30 -1.51 15.43
CA GLU A 102 18.72 -0.31 16.04
C GLU A 102 17.63 0.31 15.14
N ALA A 103 17.87 0.40 13.83
CA ALA A 103 16.86 0.86 12.88
C ALA A 103 15.65 -0.08 12.84
N GLU A 104 15.87 -1.41 12.85
CA GLU A 104 14.80 -2.40 12.93
C GLU A 104 13.98 -2.24 14.23
N ARG A 105 14.63 -1.96 15.37
CA ARG A 105 13.93 -1.73 16.64
C ARG A 105 13.03 -0.50 16.58
N VAL A 106 13.53 0.60 16.01
CA VAL A 106 12.75 1.85 15.85
C VAL A 106 11.59 1.63 14.88
N LEU A 107 11.87 0.99 13.73
CA LEU A 107 10.85 0.61 12.75
C LEU A 107 9.75 -0.23 13.38
N ARG A 108 10.13 -1.27 14.14
CA ARG A 108 9.18 -2.11 14.85
C ARG A 108 8.28 -1.25 15.71
N HIS A 109 8.87 -0.53 16.66
CA HIS A 109 8.09 0.24 17.63
C HIS A 109 7.15 1.25 16.96
N ALA A 110 7.63 2.04 16.00
CA ALA A 110 6.79 3.03 15.35
C ALA A 110 5.71 2.38 14.45
N THR A 111 6.03 1.29 13.75
CA THR A 111 5.05 0.55 12.93
C THR A 111 3.96 -0.05 13.80
N THR A 112 4.34 -0.69 14.90
CA THR A 112 3.42 -1.33 15.85
C THR A 112 2.48 -0.27 16.46
N GLU A 113 3.01 0.85 16.97
CA GLU A 113 2.17 1.94 17.51
C GLU A 113 1.19 2.51 16.48
N MET A 114 1.63 2.73 15.23
CA MET A 114 0.75 3.20 14.16
C MET A 114 -0.33 2.16 13.79
N LEU A 115 -0.01 0.86 13.80
CA LEU A 115 -0.98 -0.22 13.59
C LEU A 115 -2.01 -0.29 14.72
N ASN A 116 -1.58 -0.17 15.98
CA ASN A 116 -2.49 -0.12 17.12
C ASN A 116 -3.42 1.09 17.05
N ASN A 117 -2.90 2.28 16.72
CA ASN A 117 -3.73 3.47 16.50
C ASN A 117 -4.77 3.22 15.39
N ALA A 118 -4.37 2.58 14.29
CA ALA A 118 -5.27 2.24 13.19
C ALA A 118 -6.37 1.25 13.61
N ILE A 119 -6.04 0.27 14.44
CA ILE A 119 -6.96 -0.76 14.96
C ILE A 119 -7.93 -0.16 15.99
N ASP A 120 -7.42 0.60 16.95
CA ASP A 120 -8.19 1.07 18.11
C ASP A 120 -9.02 2.32 17.80
N HIS A 121 -8.56 3.16 16.87
CA HIS A 121 -9.11 4.50 16.69
C HIS A 121 -9.56 4.83 15.27
N SER A 122 -9.14 4.09 14.24
CA SER A 122 -9.62 4.41 12.89
C SER A 122 -11.03 3.87 12.65
N SER A 123 -11.84 4.65 11.94
CA SER A 123 -13.09 4.16 11.32
C SER A 123 -12.83 3.40 10.00
N GLY A 124 -11.59 2.98 9.77
CA GLY A 124 -11.09 2.24 8.62
C GLY A 124 -11.77 0.88 8.45
N ARG A 125 -11.87 0.40 7.22
CA ARG A 125 -12.22 -1.00 6.92
C ARG A 125 -11.02 -1.85 6.57
N ALA A 126 -9.88 -1.22 6.33
CA ALA A 126 -8.61 -1.89 6.08
C ALA A 126 -7.47 -0.97 6.49
N VAL A 127 -6.38 -1.58 6.95
CA VAL A 127 -5.08 -0.96 7.12
C VAL A 127 -4.18 -1.40 5.97
N ARG A 128 -3.33 -0.49 5.50
CA ARG A 128 -2.32 -0.75 4.48
C ARG A 128 -0.98 -0.26 4.97
N VAL A 129 0.05 -1.06 4.74
CA VAL A 129 1.43 -0.72 5.01
C VAL A 129 2.18 -0.71 3.68
N GLY A 130 2.75 0.43 3.31
CA GLY A 130 3.66 0.59 2.19
C GLY A 130 5.10 0.63 2.67
N LEU A 131 6.00 -0.06 1.96
CA LEU A 131 7.44 -0.08 2.22
C LEU A 131 8.19 0.42 1.00
N ARG A 132 9.07 1.41 1.17
CA ARG A 132 10.00 1.87 0.14
C ARG A 132 11.42 1.86 0.69
N VAL A 133 12.36 1.38 -0.12
CA VAL A 133 13.79 1.42 0.21
C VAL A 133 14.52 2.16 -0.89
N ASP A 134 15.25 3.21 -0.51
CA ASP A 134 16.00 4.07 -1.42
C ASP A 134 17.41 4.32 -0.86
N GLY A 135 18.35 3.49 -1.31
CA GLY A 135 19.67 3.39 -0.69
C GLY A 135 19.55 2.99 0.78
N ASP A 136 19.99 3.88 1.66
CA ASP A 136 19.94 3.68 3.12
C ASP A 136 18.66 4.23 3.76
N VAL A 137 17.74 4.77 2.97
CA VAL A 137 16.45 5.28 3.48
C VAL A 137 15.40 4.18 3.39
N VAL A 138 14.74 3.91 4.52
CA VAL A 138 13.56 3.05 4.61
C VAL A 138 12.36 3.91 4.98
N GLU A 139 11.35 3.91 4.13
CA GLU A 139 10.07 4.56 4.39
C GLU A 139 9.00 3.51 4.63
N VAL A 140 8.26 3.70 5.71
CA VAL A 140 7.07 2.92 6.06
C VAL A 140 5.91 3.88 6.14
N VAL A 141 4.89 3.63 5.33
CA VAL A 141 3.65 4.41 5.36
C VAL A 141 2.52 3.50 5.79
N ILE A 142 1.78 3.93 6.81
CA ILE A 142 0.62 3.21 7.32
C ILE A 142 -0.61 4.05 7.05
N GLY A 143 -1.53 3.51 6.27
CA GLY A 143 -2.78 4.17 5.92
C GLY A 143 -3.98 3.33 6.31
N THR A 144 -5.04 3.99 6.76
CA THR A 144 -6.36 3.36 6.90
C THR A 144 -7.28 3.85 5.79
N SER A 145 -8.17 2.98 5.32
CA SER A 145 -9.11 3.35 4.26
C SER A 145 -10.52 2.86 4.57
N THR A 146 -11.49 3.72 4.31
CA THR A 146 -12.93 3.39 4.40
C THR A 146 -13.58 3.66 3.06
N GLN A 147 -14.37 2.70 2.56
CA GLN A 147 -15.17 2.87 1.34
C GLN A 147 -16.65 2.87 1.69
N THR A 148 -17.30 4.02 1.53
CA THR A 148 -18.76 4.17 1.71
C THR A 148 -19.33 4.97 0.55
N ASN A 149 -20.26 4.38 -0.21
CA ASN A 149 -21.01 5.05 -1.30
C ASN A 149 -20.17 5.90 -2.27
N GLY A 150 -18.98 5.41 -2.66
CA GLY A 150 -18.12 6.06 -3.66
C GLY A 150 -17.18 7.14 -3.12
N ALA A 151 -17.34 7.58 -1.86
CA ALA A 151 -16.36 8.41 -1.16
C ALA A 151 -15.31 7.52 -0.47
N VAL A 152 -14.05 7.90 -0.58
CA VAL A 152 -12.92 7.29 0.14
C VAL A 152 -12.34 8.35 1.05
N THR A 153 -12.25 8.01 2.33
CA THR A 153 -11.48 8.77 3.31
C THR A 153 -10.26 7.95 3.67
N THR A 154 -9.10 8.58 3.60
CA THR A 154 -7.81 7.97 3.90
C THR A 154 -7.14 8.80 4.97
N ASP A 155 -6.76 8.13 6.06
CA ASP A 155 -5.87 8.69 7.06
C ASP A 155 -4.51 8.01 6.90
N VAL A 156 -3.43 8.79 6.83
CA VAL A 156 -2.10 8.27 6.47
C VAL A 156 -1.06 8.85 7.41
N ASP A 157 -0.41 7.96 8.15
CA ASP A 157 0.77 8.23 8.95
C ASP A 157 2.02 7.74 8.20
N GLU A 158 3.08 8.54 8.21
CA GLU A 158 4.31 8.30 7.46
C GLU A 158 5.53 8.33 8.39
N LEU A 159 6.34 7.28 8.31
CA LEU A 159 7.61 7.15 9.02
C LEU A 159 8.75 7.00 8.01
N ILE A 160 9.71 7.92 8.09
CA ILE A 160 10.93 7.91 7.26
C ILE A 160 12.12 7.68 8.18
N LEU A 161 12.92 6.64 7.90
CA LEU A 161 14.13 6.31 8.66
C LEU A 161 15.34 6.22 7.74
N VAL A 162 16.45 6.80 8.19
CA VAL A 162 17.75 6.73 7.51
C VAL A 162 18.63 5.77 8.30
N ASN A 163 19.05 4.69 7.65
CA ASN A 163 19.97 3.70 8.19
C ASN A 163 21.39 4.29 8.17
N ASN A 164 21.86 4.80 9.32
CA ASN A 164 23.22 5.33 9.48
C ASN A 164 24.20 4.26 9.95
#